data_AF-A0A549T662-F1
#
_entry.id   AF-A0A549T662-F1
#
_cell.length_a   1.000
_cell.length_b   1.000
_cell.length_c   1.000
_cell.angle_alpha   90.00
_cell.angle_beta   90.00
_cell.angle_gamma   90.00
#
_symmetry.space_group_name_H-M   'P 1'
#
loop_
_entity.id
_entity.type
_entity.pdbx_description
1 polymer ?
#
loop_
_entity_poly.entity_id
_entity_poly.type
_entity_poly.pdbx_seq_one_letter_code
_entity_poly.pdbx_strand_id
1 'polypeptide(L)' 'MDFHIFRGPGRVFGVTSDADGSNLPERFAPWSAFKTIPLTRGAPTPGLNVDECLDDIERYGFHITDAHVRITETAI' A
#
# COMPACT_ATOMS: atom_id res chain seq x y z
N MET A 1 2.97 -5.32 13.54
CA MET A 1 3.41 -5.91 12.27
C MET A 1 3.82 -4.76 11.37
N ASP A 2 4.95 -4.91 10.69
CA ASP A 2 5.49 -3.86 9.84
C ASP A 2 4.98 -4.04 8.42
N PHE A 3 4.71 -2.91 7.75
CA PHE A 3 4.25 -2.85 6.38
C PHE A 3 5.15 -1.93 5.58
N HIS A 4 5.33 -2.29 4.31
CA HIS A 4 6.27 -1.68 3.40
C HIS A 4 5.53 -0.83 2.38
N ILE A 5 5.95 0.43 2.27
CA ILE A 5 5.38 1.38 1.33
C ILE A 5 6.34 1.52 0.16
N PHE A 6 5.81 1.34 -1.04
CA PHE A 6 6.48 1.55 -2.31
C PHE A 6 5.84 2.70 -3.06
N ARG A 7 6.65 3.45 -3.81
CA ARG A 7 6.19 4.46 -4.75
C ARG A 7 6.16 3.89 -6.16
N GLY A 8 5.05 4.06 -6.84
CA GLY A 8 4.94 3.87 -8.28
C GLY A 8 5.11 5.21 -9.02
N PRO A 9 4.91 5.22 -10.35
CA PRO A 9 4.87 6.45 -11.13
C PRO A 9 3.83 7.46 -10.64
N GLY A 10 4.12 8.75 -10.80
CA GLY A 10 3.21 9.81 -10.44
C GLY A 10 3.03 9.94 -8.92
N ARG A 11 1.79 9.78 -8.45
CA ARG A 11 1.42 9.86 -7.02
C ARG A 11 0.85 8.53 -6.49
N VAL A 12 1.23 7.43 -7.14
CA VAL A 12 0.79 6.09 -6.74
C VAL A 12 1.67 5.56 -5.60
N PHE A 13 1.02 5.08 -4.55
CA PHE A 13 1.66 4.39 -3.43
C PHE A 13 1.05 3.02 -3.24
N GLY A 14 1.91 2.01 -3.11
CA GLY A 14 1.53 0.65 -2.74
C GLY A 14 1.97 0.36 -1.31
N VAL A 15 1.12 -0.32 -0.54
CA VAL A 15 1.40 -0.80 0.80
C VAL A 15 1.22 -2.32 0.82
N THR A 16 2.20 -3.04 1.37
CA THR A 16 2.18 -4.50 1.43
C THR A 16 2.93 -5.01 2.66
N SER A 17 2.64 -6.23 3.11
CA SER A 17 3.45 -6.92 4.12
C SER A 17 4.71 -7.58 3.54
N ASP A 18 4.87 -7.60 2.23
CA ASP A 18 6.05 -8.13 1.55
C ASP A 18 7.18 -7.08 1.52
N ALA A 19 8.33 -7.45 2.08
CA ALA A 19 9.51 -6.57 2.18
C ALA A 19 10.09 -6.17 0.83
N ASP A 20 9.95 -7.03 -0.18
CA ASP A 20 10.49 -6.79 -1.52
C ASP A 20 9.45 -6.14 -2.45
N GLY A 21 8.19 -6.04 -2.02
CA GLY A 21 7.10 -5.50 -2.82
C GLY A 21 6.75 -6.38 -4.01
N SER A 22 7.12 -7.67 -3.98
CA SER A 22 7.01 -8.58 -5.13
C SER A 22 5.56 -8.89 -5.53
N ASN A 23 4.63 -8.70 -4.58
CA ASN A 23 3.20 -8.88 -4.79
C ASN A 23 2.47 -7.62 -5.29
N LEU A 24 3.20 -6.52 -5.58
CA LEU A 24 2.58 -5.30 -6.08
C LEU A 24 2.26 -5.39 -7.58
N PRO A 25 1.14 -4.81 -8.06
CA PRO A 25 0.73 -4.87 -9.46
C PRO A 25 1.76 -4.25 -10.43
N GLU A 26 2.12 -4.98 -11.50
CA GLU A 26 3.06 -4.50 -12.53
C GLU A 26 2.55 -3.25 -13.26
N ARG A 27 1.23 -3.05 -13.33
CA ARG A 27 0.61 -1.91 -14.02
C ARG A 27 0.99 -0.54 -13.45
N PHE A 28 1.44 -0.50 -12.19
CA PHE A 28 1.92 0.70 -11.52
C PHE A 28 3.42 0.61 -11.19
N ALA A 29 4.13 -0.32 -11.81
CA ALA A 29 5.58 -0.36 -11.80
C ALA A 29 6.16 0.79 -12.67
N PRO A 30 7.44 1.17 -12.50
CA PRO A 30 8.39 0.63 -11.53
C PRO A 30 8.06 1.02 -10.08
N TRP A 31 8.12 0.04 -9.19
CA TRP A 31 8.01 0.24 -7.74
C TRP A 31 9.36 0.59 -7.15
N SER A 32 9.39 1.54 -6.23
CA SER A 32 10.59 1.91 -5.47
C SER A 32 10.27 1.92 -3.98
N ALA A 33 11.05 1.19 -3.19
CA ALA A 33 10.90 1.16 -1.73
C ALA A 33 10.99 2.59 -1.18
N PHE A 34 10.03 2.96 -0.34
CA PHE A 34 9.96 4.31 0.22
C PHE A 34 10.16 4.32 1.73
N LYS A 35 9.31 3.60 2.47
CA LYS A 35 9.43 3.51 3.93
C LYS A 35 8.74 2.26 4.46
N THR A 36 9.18 1.81 5.62
CA THR A 36 8.49 0.79 6.41
C THR A 36 7.81 1.47 7.59
N ILE A 37 6.56 1.11 7.85
CA ILE A 37 5.78 1.65 8.97
C ILE A 37 5.08 0.53 9.75
N PRO A 38 5.01 0.62 11.09
CA PRO A 38 4.13 -0.23 11.86
C PRO A 38 2.68 0.27 11.67
N LEU A 39 1.77 -0.63 11.32
CA LEU A 39 0.33 -0.34 11.29
C LEU A 39 -0.38 -1.12 12.38
N THR A 40 -1.33 -0.45 13.04
CA THR A 40 -2.18 -1.02 14.08
C THR A 40 -3.60 -0.49 13.88
N ARG A 41 -4.61 -1.38 13.83
CA ARG A 41 -6.02 -0.99 13.69
C ARG A 41 -6.42 0.03 14.77
N GLY A 42 -7.20 1.03 14.37
CA GLY A 42 -7.61 2.12 15.25
C GLY A 42 -6.53 3.15 15.62
N ALA A 43 -5.27 2.95 15.23
CA ALA A 43 -4.22 3.96 15.39
C ALA A 43 -4.14 4.86 14.13
N PRO A 44 -4.24 6.19 14.25
CA PRO A 44 -4.19 7.06 13.09
C PRO A 44 -2.79 7.12 12.47
N THR A 45 -2.71 7.02 11.14
CA THR A 45 -1.47 7.25 10.38
C THR A 45 -1.68 8.39 9.38
N PRO A 46 -0.87 9.46 9.39
CA PRO A 46 -1.04 10.57 8.46
C PRO A 46 -0.98 10.13 7.00
N GLY A 47 -2.01 10.48 6.21
CA GLY A 47 -2.09 10.20 4.78
C GLY A 47 -2.46 8.76 4.41
N LEU A 48 -2.87 7.93 5.37
CA LEU A 48 -3.28 6.55 5.15
C LEU A 48 -4.49 6.20 6.03
N ASN A 49 -5.56 5.70 5.43
CA ASN A 49 -6.64 5.06 6.18
C ASN A 49 -6.16 3.67 6.61
N VAL A 50 -5.82 3.50 7.89
CA VAL A 50 -5.17 2.28 8.39
C VAL A 50 -6.09 1.08 8.30
N ASP A 51 -7.36 1.23 8.69
CA ASP A 51 -8.29 0.10 8.71
C ASP A 51 -8.57 -0.39 7.27
N GLU A 52 -8.79 0.53 6.35
CA GLU A 52 -8.99 0.22 4.91
C GLU A 52 -7.73 -0.39 4.26
N CYS A 53 -6.55 0.10 4.62
CA CYS A 53 -5.29 -0.46 4.16
C CYS A 53 -5.10 -1.90 4.63
N LEU A 54 -5.40 -2.17 5.91
CA LEU A 54 -5.28 -3.52 6.48
C LEU A 54 -6.32 -4.46 5.89
N ASP A 55 -7.56 -4.00 5.65
CA ASP A 55 -8.60 -4.79 4.99
C ASP A 55 -8.21 -5.18 3.55
N ASP A 56 -7.66 -4.23 2.79
CA ASP A 56 -7.18 -4.47 1.43
C ASP A 56 -6.00 -5.43 1.40
N ILE A 57 -5.04 -5.29 2.33
CA ILE A 57 -3.90 -6.21 2.43
C ILE A 57 -4.35 -7.62 2.82
N GLU A 58 -5.30 -7.75 3.75
CA GLU A 58 -5.87 -9.04 4.14
C GLU A 58 -6.59 -9.71 2.96
N ARG A 59 -7.27 -8.92 2.13
CA ARG A 59 -8.09 -9.43 1.01
C ARG A 59 -7.31 -9.67 -0.28
N TYR A 60 -6.39 -8.78 -0.63
CA TYR A 60 -5.71 -8.73 -1.92
C TYR A 60 -4.18 -8.90 -1.80
N GLY A 61 -3.63 -8.86 -0.59
CA GLY A 61 -2.19 -8.89 -0.32
C GLY A 61 -1.51 -7.53 -0.36
N PHE A 62 -2.17 -6.49 -0.88
CA PHE A 62 -1.65 -5.13 -0.99
C PHE A 62 -2.78 -4.09 -0.95
N HIS A 63 -2.41 -2.84 -0.72
CA HIS A 63 -3.29 -1.68 -0.80
C HIS A 63 -2.67 -0.61 -1.70
N ILE A 64 -3.41 -0.07 -2.68
CA ILE A 64 -2.93 0.95 -3.61
C ILE A 64 -3.73 2.24 -3.47
N THR A 65 -3.02 3.36 -3.43
CA THR A 65 -3.59 4.70 -3.52
C THR A 65 -2.96 5.50 -4.66
N ASP A 66 -3.72 6.40 -5.27
CA ASP A 66 -3.21 7.47 -6.13
C ASP A 66 -3.63 8.82 -5.55
N ALA A 67 -2.66 9.66 -5.19
CA ALA A 67 -2.89 10.95 -4.54
C ALA A 67 -3.82 10.85 -3.30
N HIS A 68 -3.66 9.79 -2.50
CA HIS A 68 -4.47 9.43 -1.32
C HIS A 68 -5.90 8.96 -1.63
N VAL A 69 -6.26 8.75 -2.89
CA VAL A 69 -7.51 8.08 -3.27
C VAL A 69 -7.25 6.59 -3.37
N ARG A 70 -8.05 5.78 -2.69
CA ARG A 70 -7.97 4.31 -2.79
C ARG A 70 -8.34 3.86 -4.21
N ILE A 71 -7.44 3.09 -4.82
CA ILE A 71 -7.62 2.51 -6.16
C ILE A 71 -7.35 1.01 -6.19
N THR A 72 -7.20 0.35 -5.04
CA THR A 72 -6.86 -1.09 -4.93
C THR A 72 -7.76 -1.99 -5.79
N GLU A 73 -9.07 -1.75 -5.83
CA GLU A 73 -10.01 -2.56 -6.63
C GLU A 73 -9.83 -2.42 -8.14
N THR A 74 -9.22 -1.33 -8.59
CA THR A 74 -8.86 -1.16 -10.01
C THR A 74 -7.57 -1.89 -10.36
N ALA A 75 -6.82 -2.37 -9.37
CA ALA A 75 -5.52 -2.99 -9.55
C ALA A 75 -5.57 -4.52 -9.65
N ILE A 76 -6.76 -5.11 -9.49
CA ILE A 76 -7.07 -6.54 -9.58
C ILE A 76 -7.30 -6.95 -11.04
#